data_AF-A0A7G8IT21-F1
#
_entry.id   AF-A0A7G8IT21-F1
#
_cell.length_a   1.000
_cell.length_b   1.000
_cell.length_c   1.000
_cell.angle_alpha   90.00
_cell.angle_beta   90.00
_cell.angle_gamma   90.00
#
_symmetry.space_group_name_H-M   'P 1'
#
loop_
_entity.id
_entity.type
_entity.pdbx_description
1 polymer ?
#
loop_
_entity_poly.entity_id
_entity_poly.type
_entity_poly.pdbx_seq_one_letter_code
_entity_poly.pdbx_strand_id
1 'polypeptide(L)' 'MHWLPKRIFRTYLRIIGKKFWSLEENLNILSDFEIVKMLESNSINYTKYHVRLLGIVSNLVYILR' A
#
# COMPACT_ATOMS: atom_id res chain seq x y z
N MET A 1 -3.65 -6.62 5.92
CA MET A 1 -4.22 -7.50 4.87
C MET A 1 -3.57 -7.16 3.52
N HIS A 2 -2.29 -7.47 3.34
CA HIS A 2 -1.52 -7.12 2.12
C HIS A 2 -1.35 -8.27 1.12
N TRP A 3 -1.78 -9.49 1.48
CA TRP A 3 -1.62 -10.69 0.67
C TRP A 3 -2.85 -11.09 -0.15
N LEU A 4 -4.00 -10.46 0.09
CA LEU A 4 -5.23 -10.84 -0.59
C LEU A 4 -5.34 -10.02 -1.89
N PRO A 5 -5.41 -10.68 -3.06
CA PRO A 5 -5.60 -9.99 -4.33
C PRO A 5 -6.76 -8.99 -4.24
N LYS A 6 -6.55 -7.76 -4.71
CA LYS A 6 -7.49 -6.63 -4.53
C LYS A 6 -8.95 -7.02 -4.84
N ARG A 7 -9.17 -7.86 -5.85
CA ARG A 7 -10.49 -8.37 -6.26
C ARG A 7 -11.17 -9.25 -5.19
N ILE A 8 -10.40 -10.09 -4.50
CA ILE A 8 -10.89 -11.01 -3.47
C ILE A 8 -11.18 -10.24 -2.18
N PHE A 9 -10.30 -9.31 -1.80
CA PHE A 9 -10.52 -8.44 -0.64
C PHE A 9 -11.77 -7.58 -0.79
N ARG A 10 -11.98 -7.02 -1.98
CA ARG A 10 -13.21 -6.27 -2.31
C ARG A 10 -14.47 -7.14 -2.23
N THR A 11 -14.40 -8.38 -2.72
CA THR A 11 -15.52 -9.32 -2.65
C THR A 11 -15.88 -9.62 -1.19
N TYR A 12 -14.88 -9.85 -0.34
CA TYR A 12 -15.08 -10.07 1.10
C TYR A 12 -15.68 -8.84 1.80
N LEU A 13 -15.13 -7.64 1.57
CA LEU A 13 -15.62 -6.39 2.16
C LEU A 13 -17.07 -6.06 1.76
N ARG A 14 -17.46 -6.41 0.54
CA ARG A 14 -18.82 -6.23 0.03
C ARG A 14 -19.80 -7.22 0.66
N ILE A 15 -19.37 -8.46 0.94
CA ILE A 15 -20.17 -9.50 1.61
C ILE A 15 -20.44 -9.12 3.07
N ILE A 16 -19.45 -8.57 3.78
CA ILE A 16 -19.61 -8.15 5.18
C ILE A 16 -20.28 -6.77 5.36
N GLY A 17 -20.90 -6.22 4.30
CA GLY A 17 -21.66 -4.96 4.35
C GLY A 17 -20.83 -3.68 4.47
N LYS A 18 -19.49 -3.76 4.48
CA LYS A 18 -18.57 -2.61 4.53
C LYS A 18 -18.37 -1.98 3.14
N LYS A 19 -19.48 -1.58 2.49
CA LYS A 19 -19.49 -1.00 1.13
C LYS A 19 -18.57 0.20 0.99
N PHE A 20 -18.51 1.07 2.01
CA PHE A 20 -17.63 2.25 2.04
C PHE A 20 -16.14 1.90 1.91
N TRP A 21 -15.68 0.85 2.57
CA TRP A 21 -14.28 0.40 2.54
C TRP A 21 -13.93 -0.43 1.29
N SER A 22 -14.96 -0.82 0.52
CA SER A 22 -14.80 -1.58 -0.73
C SER A 22 -14.64 -0.70 -1.98
N LEU A 23 -14.82 0.61 -1.85
CA LEU A 23 -14.62 1.57 -2.93
C LEU A 23 -13.11 1.78 -3.17
N GLU A 24 -12.73 1.73 -4.44
CA GLU A 24 -11.34 1.81 -4.92
C GLU A 24 -10.65 3.11 -4.48
N GLU A 25 -11.44 4.18 -4.36
CA GLU A 25 -11.05 5.51 -3.90
C GLU A 25 -10.66 5.56 -2.41
N ASN A 26 -11.20 4.66 -1.58
CA ASN A 26 -10.92 4.61 -0.13
C ASN A 26 -9.76 3.68 0.23
N LEU A 27 -9.31 2.85 -0.71
CA LEU A 27 -8.06 2.13 -0.60
C LEU A 27 -6.94 3.08 -1.05
N ASN A 28 -6.65 4.07 -0.20
CA ASN A 28 -5.48 4.97 -0.26
C ASN A 28 -4.16 4.19 -0.09
N ILE A 29 -3.95 3.19 -0.94
CA ILE A 29 -2.73 2.41 -1.01
C ILE A 29 -1.79 3.21 -1.89
N LEU A 30 -1.01 4.09 -1.26
CA LEU A 30 0.11 4.73 -1.93
C LEU A 30 1.07 3.66 -2.46
N SER A 31 1.31 3.70 -3.76
CA SER A 31 2.33 2.88 -4.39
C SER A 31 3.73 3.35 -4.00
N ASP A 32 4.70 2.45 -4.12
CA ASP A 32 6.13 2.72 -3.94
C ASP A 32 6.59 3.98 -4.71
N PHE A 33 6.06 4.16 -5.91
CA PHE A 33 6.33 5.32 -6.76
C PHE A 33 5.72 6.62 -6.22
N GLU A 34 4.46 6.58 -5.78
CA GLU A 34 3.79 7.76 -5.23
C GLU A 34 4.44 8.22 -3.92
N ILE A 35 4.87 7.28 -3.08
CA ILE A 35 5.62 7.61 -1.85
C ILE A 35 6.95 8.29 -2.20
N VAL A 36 7.73 7.72 -3.11
CA VAL A 36 9.01 8.30 -3.53
C VAL A 36 8.82 9.70 -4.10
N LYS A 37 7.85 9.87 -5.01
CA LYS A 37 7.52 11.16 -5.61
C LYS A 37 7.17 12.22 -4.56
N MET A 38 6.39 11.84 -3.55
CA MET A 38 6.00 12.73 -2.45
C MET A 38 7.18 13.08 -1.55
N LEU A 39 8.08 12.14 -1.25
CA LEU A 39 9.26 12.42 -0.43
C LEU A 39 10.23 13.34 -1.15
N GLU A 40 10.48 13.09 -2.44
CA GLU A 40 11.38 13.90 -3.27
C GLU A 40 10.82 15.30 -3.50
N SER A 41 9.51 15.45 -3.77
CA SER A 41 8.89 16.77 -3.96
C SER A 41 8.99 17.66 -2.73
N ASN A 42 9.14 17.07 -1.54
CA ASN A 42 9.30 17.78 -0.28
C ASN A 42 10.75 17.81 0.21
N SER A 43 11.72 17.37 -0.61
CA SER A 43 13.15 17.29 -0.25
C SER A 43 13.40 16.55 1.07
N ILE A 44 12.59 15.52 1.37
CA ILE A 44 12.73 14.72 2.59
C ILE A 44 13.81 13.67 2.35
N ASN A 45 14.81 13.63 3.23
CA ASN A 45 15.81 12.58 3.20
C ASN A 45 15.19 11.27 3.70
N TYR A 46 15.36 10.20 2.93
CA TYR A 46 14.81 8.90 3.29
C TYR A 46 15.76 7.75 2.93
N THR A 47 15.60 6.65 3.66
CA THR A 47 16.15 5.36 3.27
C THR A 47 15.00 4.39 3.04
N LYS A 48 15.06 3.66 1.93
CA LYS A 48 14.00 2.76 1.49
C LYS A 48 14.47 1.31 1.55
N TYR A 49 13.60 0.44 2.08
CA TYR A 49 13.82 -0.99 2.18
C TYR A 49 12.60 -1.76 1.65
N HIS A 50 12.86 -2.82 0.91
CA HIS A 50 11.82 -3.76 0.47
C HIS A 50 11.96 -5.06 1.27
N VAL A 51 11.02 -5.28 2.19
CA VAL A 51 10.96 -6.54 2.93
C VAL A 51 10.29 -7.57 2.03
N ARG A 52 11.03 -8.64 1.71
CA ARG A 52 10.58 -9.70 0.81
C ARG A 52 10.17 -10.93 1.59
N LEU A 53 9.07 -11.56 1.19
CA LEU A 53 8.61 -12.86 1.65
C LEU A 53 8.54 -13.78 0.43
N LEU A 54 9.31 -14.88 0.45
CA LEU A 54 9.43 -15.82 -0.68
C LEU A 54 9.79 -15.12 -2.01
N GLY A 55 10.67 -14.12 -1.96
CA GLY A 55 11.11 -13.34 -3.13
C GLY A 55 10.14 -12.22 -3.57
N ILE A 56 8.89 -12.23 -3.08
CA ILE A 56 7.88 -11.22 -3.38
C ILE A 56 7.99 -10.10 -2.35
N VAL A 57 7.97 -8.84 -2.79
CA VAL A 57 7.95 -7.69 -1.88
C VAL A 57 6.65 -7.72 -1.08
N SER A 58 6.77 -7.91 0.23
CA SER A 58 5.64 -7.99 1.16
C SER A 58 5.41 -6.68 1.90
N ASN A 59 6.47 -5.90 2.16
CA ASN A 59 6.35 -4.60 2.82
C ASN A 59 7.34 -3.59 2.21
N LEU A 60 6.88 -2.35 2.10
CA LEU A 60 7.70 -1.19 1.79
C LEU A 60 7.99 -0.47 3.10
N VAL A 61 9.27 -0.28 3.43
CA VAL A 61 9.68 0.40 4.67
C VAL A 61 10.49 1.63 4.28
N TYR A 62 10.08 2.79 4.79
CA TYR A 62 10.77 4.06 4.60
C TYR A 62 11.18 4.59 5.97
N ILE A 63 12.45 4.95 6.12
CA ILE A 63 13.00 5.60 7.30
C ILE A 63 13.33 7.03 6.91
N LEU A 64 12.61 7.99 7.49
CA LEU A 64 12.82 9.42 7.25
C LEU A 64 13.96 9.93 8.16
N ARG A 65 14.73 10.90 7.69
CA ARG A 65 15.82 11.54 8.43
C ARG A 65 15.72 13.05 8.38
#